data_AF-A0A8H6IJI3-F1
#
_entry.id   AF-A0A8H6IJI3-F1
#
_cell.length_a   1.000
_cell.length_b   1.000
_cell.length_c   1.000
_cell.angle_alpha   90.00
_cell.angle_beta   90.00
_cell.angle_gamma   90.00
#
_symmetry.space_group_name_H-M   'P 1'
#
loop_
_entity.id
_entity.type
_entity.pdbx_description
1 polymer ?
#
loop_
_entity_poly.entity_id
_entity_poly.type
_entity_poly.pdbx_seq_one_letter_code
_entity_poly.pdbx_strand_id
1 'polypeptide(L)'
;MASLFLFLIVSTIASITSAIRVQNADTPSFYFVAISPGVTSVNSVLVPFMGGNANINGGGRVIQNYFYQGALTGTFNNDGQFPLRPYIDTGFTSTGSCAKYGPLSYIEGSTTNKCASFGNFWIAANEENSQLGSRLTFNWQGDFYACGWEGEIWYKMDPSEGPSDCYPIELYTVPVI
;
A
#
# COMPACT_ATOMS: atom_id res chain seq x y z
N MET A 1 -4.92 -58.07 27.68
CA MET A 1 -4.39 -57.10 26.71
C MET A 1 -5.49 -56.07 26.44
N ALA A 2 -5.49 -54.95 27.16
CA ALA A 2 -6.44 -53.86 26.94
C ALA A 2 -5.61 -52.62 26.58
N SER A 3 -5.67 -52.24 25.31
CA SER A 3 -4.99 -51.08 24.75
C SER A 3 -5.84 -49.84 25.03
N LEU A 4 -5.41 -48.99 25.95
CA LEU A 4 -5.99 -47.66 26.13
C LEU A 4 -5.12 -46.64 25.38
N PHE A 5 -5.58 -46.28 24.19
CA PHE A 5 -5.06 -45.17 23.39
C PHE A 5 -5.38 -43.86 24.13
N LEU A 6 -4.37 -43.30 24.80
CA LEU A 6 -4.43 -41.98 25.42
C LEU A 6 -4.37 -40.92 24.31
N PHE A 7 -5.52 -40.35 23.95
CA PHE A 7 -5.62 -39.23 23.02
C PHE A 7 -4.98 -37.98 23.65
N LEU A 8 -3.78 -37.64 23.19
CA LEU A 8 -3.11 -36.36 23.45
C LEU A 8 -3.83 -35.26 22.64
N ILE A 9 -4.73 -34.51 23.28
CA ILE A 9 -5.24 -33.26 22.73
C ILE A 9 -4.15 -32.21 22.93
N VAL A 10 -3.29 -32.03 21.93
CA VAL A 10 -2.37 -30.90 21.86
C VAL A 10 -3.20 -29.67 21.49
N SER A 11 -3.59 -28.91 22.51
CA SER A 11 -4.17 -27.57 22.38
C SER A 11 -3.12 -26.65 21.75
N THR A 12 -3.23 -26.37 20.45
CA THR A 12 -2.51 -25.29 19.80
C THR A 12 -3.01 -23.96 20.36
N ILE A 13 -2.23 -23.35 21.24
CA ILE A 13 -2.43 -21.95 21.64
C ILE A 13 -2.14 -21.13 20.38
N ALA A 14 -3.18 -20.79 19.63
CA ALA A 14 -3.09 -19.78 18.59
C ALA A 14 -2.75 -18.47 19.31
N SER A 15 -1.49 -18.04 19.25
CA SER A 15 -1.09 -16.73 19.73
C SER A 15 -1.92 -15.68 19.00
N ILE A 16 -2.81 -15.00 19.72
CA ILE A 16 -3.64 -13.93 19.20
C ILE A 16 -2.74 -12.70 19.09
N THR A 17 -1.96 -12.57 18.01
CA THR A 17 -1.25 -11.32 17.74
C THR A 17 -2.27 -10.31 17.27
N SER A 18 -2.59 -9.32 18.10
CA SER A 18 -3.45 -8.21 17.70
C SER A 18 -2.67 -7.25 16.83
N ALA A 19 -3.16 -6.95 15.63
CA ALA A 19 -2.53 -5.94 14.79
C ALA A 19 -2.57 -4.56 15.48
N ILE A 20 -1.47 -3.81 15.39
CA ILE A 20 -1.36 -2.46 15.97
C ILE A 20 -2.40 -1.55 15.33
N ARG A 21 -3.18 -0.85 16.16
CA ARG A 21 -4.14 0.17 15.71
C ARG A 21 -3.70 1.53 16.21
N VAL A 22 -3.44 2.45 15.29
CA VAL A 22 -3.25 3.87 15.63
C VAL A 22 -4.49 4.38 16.34
N GLN A 23 -4.32 5.25 17.34
CA GLN A 23 -5.45 5.79 18.09
C GLN A 23 -6.50 6.43 17.15
N ASN A 24 -7.76 6.05 17.32
CA ASN A 24 -8.91 6.47 16.50
C ASN A 24 -8.90 6.01 15.03
N ALA A 25 -7.99 5.15 14.60
CA ALA A 25 -8.03 4.56 13.26
C ALA A 25 -9.25 3.64 13.08
N ASP A 26 -9.86 3.71 11.90
CA ASP A 26 -11.00 2.88 11.50
C ASP A 26 -10.58 1.42 11.33
N THR A 27 -9.37 1.20 10.81
CA THR A 27 -8.78 -0.12 10.57
C THR A 27 -7.56 -0.38 11.46
N PRO A 28 -7.18 -1.65 11.68
CA PRO A 28 -5.81 -1.97 12.08
C PRO A 28 -4.80 -1.42 11.07
N SER A 29 -3.57 -1.24 11.52
CA SER A 29 -2.50 -0.72 10.68
C SER A 29 -1.84 -1.83 9.87
N PHE A 30 -1.32 -1.46 8.70
CA PHE A 30 -0.68 -2.39 7.78
C PHE A 30 0.47 -1.71 7.02
N TYR A 31 1.43 -2.50 6.55
CA TYR A 31 2.41 -2.10 5.56
C TYR A 31 1.91 -2.47 4.16
N PHE A 32 2.37 -1.74 3.14
CA PHE A 32 2.25 -2.21 1.77
C PHE A 32 3.50 -2.96 1.35
N VAL A 33 3.29 -4.09 0.67
CA VAL A 33 4.33 -4.79 -0.06
C VAL A 33 3.96 -4.86 -1.53
N ALA A 34 4.94 -4.64 -2.40
CA ALA A 34 4.81 -4.76 -3.84
C ALA A 34 5.21 -6.16 -4.30
N ILE A 35 4.36 -6.74 -5.14
CA ILE A 35 4.58 -8.04 -5.78
C ILE A 35 4.37 -7.84 -7.28
N SER A 36 5.32 -8.28 -8.12
CA SER A 36 5.10 -8.28 -9.57
C SER A 36 4.37 -9.56 -10.01
N PRO A 37 3.49 -9.50 -11.01
CA PRO A 37 2.86 -10.71 -11.53
C PRO A 37 3.91 -11.74 -11.99
N GLY A 38 3.79 -12.98 -11.53
CA GLY A 38 4.67 -14.08 -11.94
C GLY A 38 6.04 -14.13 -11.26
N VAL A 39 6.31 -13.29 -10.25
CA VAL A 39 7.54 -13.39 -9.43
C VAL A 39 7.20 -13.74 -7.98
N THR A 40 8.16 -14.34 -7.28
CA THR A 40 8.04 -14.68 -5.85
C THR A 40 8.67 -13.63 -4.94
N SER A 41 9.31 -12.60 -5.48
CA SER A 41 9.90 -11.53 -4.70
C SER A 41 8.82 -10.60 -4.16
N VAL A 42 8.96 -10.25 -2.89
CA VAL A 42 8.10 -9.31 -2.17
C VAL A 42 8.98 -8.16 -1.71
N ASN A 43 8.65 -6.95 -2.14
CA ASN A 43 9.40 -5.75 -1.75
C ASN A 43 8.55 -4.85 -0.87
N SER A 44 9.10 -4.34 0.22
CA SER A 44 8.39 -3.36 1.04
C SER A 44 8.24 -2.05 0.28
N VAL A 45 7.10 -1.37 0.44
CA VAL A 45 6.92 -0.01 -0.06
C VAL A 45 7.64 0.97 0.88
N LEU A 46 8.54 1.76 0.29
CA LEU A 46 9.36 2.76 0.97
C LEU A 46 8.85 4.16 0.62
N VAL A 47 8.89 5.05 1.61
CA VAL A 47 8.55 6.47 1.46
C VAL A 47 9.67 7.31 2.08
N PRO A 48 10.12 8.40 1.43
CA PRO A 48 11.10 9.30 2.03
C PRO A 48 10.61 9.90 3.36
N PHE A 49 11.54 10.14 4.27
CA PHE A 49 11.22 10.78 5.55
C PHE A 49 10.75 12.22 5.28
N MET A 50 9.54 12.57 5.74
CA MET A 50 8.75 13.77 5.38
C MET A 50 7.82 13.67 4.14
N GLY A 51 7.69 12.48 3.56
CA GLY A 51 6.87 12.28 2.36
C GLY A 51 7.65 12.47 1.06
N GLY A 52 6.97 12.26 -0.06
CA GLY A 52 7.56 12.11 -1.39
C GLY A 52 7.00 10.90 -2.10
N ASN A 53 7.62 10.54 -3.23
CA ASN A 53 7.17 9.45 -4.06
C ASN A 53 7.53 8.11 -3.41
N ALA A 54 6.55 7.20 -3.39
CA ALA A 54 6.74 5.85 -2.90
C ALA A 54 7.56 5.04 -3.89
N ASN A 55 8.43 4.16 -3.39
CA ASN A 55 9.32 3.34 -4.21
C ASN A 55 9.55 1.97 -3.55
N ILE A 56 10.22 1.05 -4.26
CA ILE A 56 10.50 -0.31 -3.75
C ILE A 56 11.99 -0.63 -3.60
N ASN A 57 12.88 0.10 -4.27
CA ASN A 57 14.33 -0.11 -4.24
C ASN A 57 15.13 1.16 -3.91
N GLY A 58 14.48 2.31 -3.79
CA GLY A 58 15.11 3.59 -3.50
C GLY A 58 15.35 3.84 -2.02
N GLY A 59 15.66 5.08 -1.69
CA GLY A 59 15.78 5.53 -0.30
C GLY A 59 14.41 5.71 0.37
N GLY A 60 14.34 5.49 1.68
CA GLY A 60 13.14 5.77 2.46
C GLY A 60 12.97 4.85 3.66
N ARG A 61 11.78 4.87 4.24
CA ARG A 61 11.37 3.99 5.34
C ARG A 61 10.05 3.33 4.97
N VAL A 62 9.83 2.13 5.50
CA VAL A 62 8.51 1.48 5.40
C VAL A 62 7.51 2.33 6.18
N ILE A 63 6.44 2.75 5.51
CA ILE A 63 5.39 3.57 6.13
C ILE A 63 4.25 2.67 6.61
N GLN A 64 3.78 2.90 7.84
CA GLN A 64 2.59 2.26 8.38
C GLN A 64 1.35 2.99 7.84
N ASN A 65 0.43 2.23 7.24
CA ASN A 65 -0.81 2.74 6.69
C ASN A 65 -2.01 2.27 7.51
N TYR A 66 -3.08 3.07 7.49
CA TYR A 66 -4.36 2.78 8.13
C TYR A 66 -5.45 3.64 7.48
N PHE A 67 -6.71 3.29 7.67
CA PHE A 67 -7.82 4.16 7.32
C PHE A 67 -8.23 4.99 8.54
N TYR A 68 -8.44 6.29 8.31
CA TYR A 68 -8.96 7.23 9.31
C TYR A 68 -10.00 8.14 8.65
N GLN A 69 -11.21 8.15 9.19
CA GLN A 69 -12.37 8.84 8.63
C GLN A 69 -12.62 8.44 7.15
N GLY A 70 -12.42 7.15 6.85
CA GLY A 70 -12.59 6.61 5.49
C GLY A 70 -11.50 6.98 4.48
N ALA A 71 -10.44 7.68 4.89
CA ALA A 71 -9.31 8.02 4.03
C ALA A 71 -8.06 7.20 4.39
N LEU A 72 -7.34 6.73 3.37
CA LEU A 72 -6.04 6.11 3.56
C LEU A 72 -5.07 7.16 4.14
N THR A 73 -4.36 6.80 5.19
CA THR A 73 -3.43 7.65 5.93
C THR A 73 -2.17 6.85 6.23
N GLY A 74 -1.01 7.51 6.19
CA GLY A 74 0.29 6.94 6.54
C GLY A 74 0.91 7.60 7.76
N THR A 75 1.80 6.89 8.46
CA THR A 75 2.65 7.43 9.53
C THR A 75 3.94 6.60 9.64
N PHE A 76 5.00 7.20 10.16
CA PHE A 76 6.21 6.49 10.54
C PHE A 76 6.26 6.13 12.03
N ASN A 77 5.23 6.50 12.81
CA ASN A 77 5.18 6.33 14.26
C ASN A 77 3.91 5.57 14.66
N ASN A 78 4.04 4.64 15.62
CA ASN A 78 2.90 3.83 16.09
C ASN A 78 1.77 4.68 16.72
N ASP A 79 2.10 5.86 17.23
CA ASP A 79 1.15 6.79 17.87
C ASP A 79 0.40 7.68 16.86
N GLY A 80 0.65 7.53 15.55
CA GLY A 80 -0.04 8.29 14.49
C GLY A 80 0.42 9.74 14.34
N GLN A 81 1.46 10.17 15.04
CA GLN A 81 2.01 11.52 14.93
C GLN A 81 2.55 11.78 13.51
N PHE A 82 2.39 13.03 13.04
CA PHE A 82 2.77 13.49 11.71
C PHE A 82 2.14 12.65 10.58
N PRO A 83 0.80 12.62 10.49
CA PRO A 83 0.12 11.82 9.49
C PRO A 83 0.43 12.34 8.09
N LEU A 84 0.80 11.41 7.21
CA LEU A 84 1.01 11.64 5.80
C LEU A 84 -0.23 11.21 5.03
N ARG A 85 -0.62 12.03 4.06
CA ARG A 85 -1.74 11.75 3.16
C ARG A 85 -1.20 11.16 1.87
N PRO A 86 -1.52 9.90 1.52
CA PRO A 86 -1.25 9.35 0.21
C PRO A 86 -2.10 10.06 -0.85
N TYR A 87 -1.54 10.22 -2.03
CA TYR A 87 -2.21 10.78 -3.19
C TYR A 87 -1.54 10.30 -4.48
N ILE A 88 -2.27 10.33 -5.58
CA ILE A 88 -1.67 10.20 -6.91
C ILE A 88 -1.34 11.60 -7.42
N ASP A 89 -0.05 11.87 -7.61
CA ASP A 89 0.46 13.18 -8.05
C ASP A 89 0.35 13.34 -9.58
N THR A 90 -0.89 13.39 -10.09
CA THR A 90 -1.07 13.56 -11.54
C THR A 90 -0.69 14.99 -11.94
N GLY A 91 0.06 15.13 -13.04
CA GLY A 91 0.46 16.43 -13.57
C GLY A 91 -0.53 17.01 -14.58
N PHE A 92 -0.26 18.22 -15.07
CA PHE A 92 -0.95 18.75 -16.25
C PHE A 92 -0.37 18.15 -17.53
N THR A 93 -1.25 17.80 -18.48
CA THR A 93 -0.87 17.44 -19.85
C THR A 93 -0.53 18.70 -20.65
N SER A 94 0.04 18.52 -21.84
CA SER A 94 0.33 19.61 -22.79
C SER A 94 -0.92 20.41 -23.21
N THR A 95 -2.11 19.81 -23.10
CA THR A 95 -3.41 20.42 -23.38
C THR A 95 -4.01 21.16 -22.18
N GLY A 96 -3.36 21.14 -21.01
CA GLY A 96 -3.84 21.79 -19.79
C GLY A 96 -4.89 21.00 -18.99
N SER A 97 -5.17 19.75 -19.36
CA SER A 97 -5.99 18.82 -18.56
C SER A 97 -5.13 18.06 -17.54
N CYS A 98 -5.74 17.47 -16.50
CA CYS A 98 -5.02 16.58 -15.60
C CYS A 98 -4.72 15.24 -16.28
N ALA A 99 -3.49 14.75 -16.11
CA ALA A 99 -3.08 13.44 -16.56
C ALA A 99 -3.85 12.34 -15.83
N LYS A 100 -3.93 11.16 -16.44
CA LYS A 100 -4.58 9.96 -15.86
C LYS A 100 -3.59 8.98 -15.25
N TYR A 101 -2.37 9.45 -15.03
CA TYR A 101 -1.25 8.72 -14.44
C TYR A 101 -0.44 9.67 -13.54
N GLY A 102 0.26 9.12 -12.57
CA GLY A 102 1.11 9.87 -11.64
C GLY A 102 1.76 8.96 -10.61
N PRO A 103 2.84 9.39 -9.95
CA PRO A 103 3.42 8.62 -8.86
C PRO A 103 2.46 8.54 -7.68
N LEU A 104 2.51 7.43 -6.96
CA LEU A 104 1.93 7.30 -5.63
C LEU A 104 2.84 8.03 -4.66
N SER A 105 2.34 9.11 -4.07
CA SER A 105 3.13 10.01 -3.23
C SER A 105 2.46 10.21 -1.88
N TYR A 106 3.25 10.61 -0.89
CA TYR A 106 2.81 10.92 0.46
C TYR A 106 3.19 12.36 0.81
N ILE A 107 2.31 13.08 1.50
CA ILE A 107 2.61 14.46 1.90
C ILE A 107 2.05 14.77 3.30
N GLU A 108 2.82 15.53 4.07
CA GLU A 108 2.33 16.18 5.28
C GLU A 108 1.58 17.47 4.89
N GLY A 109 0.27 17.52 5.12
CA GLY A 109 -0.55 18.70 4.80
C GLY A 109 -1.17 18.70 3.40
N SER A 110 -0.74 19.64 2.54
CA SER A 110 -1.38 19.94 1.25
C SER A 110 -0.38 20.18 0.12
N THR A 111 -0.80 19.93 -1.12
CA THR A 111 -0.05 20.25 -2.34
C THR A 111 -0.68 21.42 -3.10
N THR A 112 0.13 22.17 -3.83
CA THR A 112 -0.33 23.20 -4.79
C THR A 112 -0.74 22.61 -6.13
N ASN A 113 -0.45 21.33 -6.37
CA ASN A 113 -0.86 20.63 -7.58
C ASN A 113 -2.38 20.40 -7.58
N LYS A 114 -3.09 21.11 -8.46
CA LYS A 114 -4.55 21.00 -8.60
C LYS A 114 -5.01 19.66 -9.20
N CYS A 115 -4.10 18.92 -9.80
CA CYS A 115 -4.37 17.59 -10.38
C CYS A 115 -4.06 16.45 -9.40
N ALA A 116 -3.51 16.74 -8.23
CA ALA A 116 -3.28 15.74 -7.19
C ALA A 116 -4.61 15.13 -6.70
N SER A 117 -4.65 13.80 -6.59
CA SER A 117 -5.83 13.05 -6.17
C SER A 117 -5.60 12.33 -4.84
N PHE A 118 -6.18 12.87 -3.76
CA PHE A 118 -6.03 12.35 -2.38
C PHE A 118 -7.05 11.27 -1.98
N GLY A 119 -8.07 11.05 -2.81
CA GLY A 119 -9.20 10.16 -2.50
C GLY A 119 -9.19 8.87 -3.31
N ASN A 120 -10.19 8.02 -3.07
CA ASN A 120 -10.49 6.82 -3.86
C ASN A 120 -9.44 5.71 -3.79
N PHE A 121 -8.63 5.70 -2.73
CA PHE A 121 -7.87 4.52 -2.34
C PHE A 121 -8.80 3.55 -1.61
N TRP A 122 -8.83 2.31 -2.08
CA TRP A 122 -9.60 1.24 -1.46
C TRP A 122 -8.72 0.02 -1.28
N ILE A 123 -9.00 -0.76 -0.24
CA ILE A 123 -8.45 -2.10 -0.10
C ILE A 123 -9.50 -3.11 -0.54
N ALA A 124 -9.15 -3.95 -1.51
CA ALA A 124 -10.00 -5.02 -2.01
C ALA A 124 -9.46 -6.35 -1.51
N ALA A 125 -10.32 -7.22 -0.98
CA ALA A 125 -9.90 -8.58 -0.65
C ALA A 125 -9.44 -9.30 -1.93
N ASN A 126 -8.37 -10.08 -1.86
CA ASN A 126 -7.97 -10.91 -2.98
C ASN A 126 -8.97 -12.08 -3.11
N GLU A 127 -9.75 -12.09 -4.19
CA GLU A 127 -10.78 -13.11 -4.43
C GLU A 127 -10.18 -14.50 -4.71
N GLU A 128 -8.96 -14.56 -5.25
CA GLU A 128 -8.30 -15.82 -5.61
C GLU A 128 -7.57 -16.46 -4.42
N ASN A 129 -7.12 -15.65 -3.45
CA ASN A 129 -6.41 -16.13 -2.28
C ASN A 129 -6.64 -15.24 -1.05
N SER A 130 -7.54 -15.68 -0.17
CA SER A 130 -7.84 -14.99 1.10
C SER A 130 -6.69 -15.01 2.11
N GLN A 131 -5.61 -15.76 1.86
CA GLN A 131 -4.40 -15.71 2.68
C GLN A 131 -3.47 -14.57 2.28
N LEU A 132 -3.58 -14.08 1.04
CA LEU A 132 -2.93 -12.84 0.64
C LEU A 132 -3.71 -11.68 1.29
N GLY A 133 -2.99 -10.65 1.72
CA GLY A 133 -3.61 -9.45 2.26
C GLY A 133 -4.57 -8.79 1.27
N SER A 134 -5.22 -7.71 1.69
CA SER A 134 -6.02 -6.92 0.76
C SER A 134 -5.12 -6.17 -0.23
N ARG A 135 -5.55 -6.03 -1.48
CA ARG A 135 -4.86 -5.29 -2.52
C ARG A 135 -5.29 -3.82 -2.52
N LEU A 136 -4.36 -2.89 -2.61
CA LEU A 136 -4.65 -1.48 -2.84
C LEU A 136 -5.18 -1.29 -4.26
N THR A 137 -6.26 -0.55 -4.39
CA THR A 137 -6.84 -0.11 -5.66
C THR A 137 -7.08 1.39 -5.61
N PHE A 138 -7.06 2.02 -6.77
CA PHE A 138 -7.34 3.44 -6.91
C PHE A 138 -8.41 3.63 -7.98
N ASN A 139 -9.52 4.30 -7.65
CA ASN A 139 -10.67 4.52 -8.55
C ASN A 139 -11.29 3.26 -9.19
N TRP A 140 -10.90 2.04 -8.79
CA TRP A 140 -11.32 0.78 -9.42
C TRP A 140 -11.03 0.72 -10.94
N GLN A 141 -10.07 1.51 -11.41
CA GLN A 141 -9.62 1.57 -12.80
C GLN A 141 -8.11 1.70 -12.79
N GLY A 142 -7.43 1.24 -13.84
CA GLY A 142 -5.97 1.29 -13.92
C GLY A 142 -5.25 0.36 -12.96
N ASP A 143 -3.92 0.43 -12.98
CA ASP A 143 -3.03 -0.44 -12.22
C ASP A 143 -1.82 0.33 -11.70
N PHE A 144 -1.11 -0.29 -10.75
CA PHE A 144 0.17 0.21 -10.25
C PHE A 144 1.35 -0.41 -11.01
N TYR A 145 2.40 0.39 -11.18
CA TYR A 145 3.61 0.02 -11.89
C TYR A 145 4.82 0.50 -11.10
N ALA A 146 5.91 -0.27 -11.11
CA ALA A 146 7.20 0.20 -10.67
C ALA A 146 7.98 0.69 -11.89
N CYS A 147 8.45 1.93 -11.84
CA CYS A 147 9.11 2.61 -12.95
C CYS A 147 10.54 3.03 -12.59
N GLY A 148 11.46 2.89 -13.53
CA GLY A 148 12.86 3.27 -13.36
C GLY A 148 13.62 2.40 -12.35
N TRP A 149 14.86 2.81 -12.05
CA TRP A 149 15.81 1.99 -11.29
C TRP A 149 15.49 1.87 -9.80
N GLU A 150 14.93 2.93 -9.18
CA GLU A 150 14.46 2.90 -7.78
C GLU A 150 13.13 2.16 -7.64
N GLY A 151 12.48 1.81 -8.76
CA GLY A 151 11.13 1.27 -8.76
C GLY A 151 10.14 2.24 -8.12
N GLU A 152 10.13 3.49 -8.59
CA GLU A 152 9.12 4.46 -8.15
C GLU A 152 7.74 3.91 -8.51
N ILE A 153 6.80 4.00 -7.59
CA ILE A 153 5.46 3.42 -7.76
C ILE A 153 4.58 4.45 -8.46
N TRP A 154 4.08 4.09 -9.64
CA TRP A 154 3.18 4.89 -10.46
C TRP A 154 1.82 4.23 -10.54
N TYR A 155 0.77 5.04 -10.44
CA TYR A 155 -0.55 4.66 -10.92
C TYR A 155 -0.68 5.06 -12.40
N LYS A 156 -1.22 4.15 -13.21
CA LYS A 156 -1.57 4.42 -14.61
C LYS A 156 -2.97 3.90 -14.92
N MET A 157 -3.84 4.77 -15.43
CA MET A 157 -5.14 4.33 -15.94
C MET A 157 -5.01 3.49 -17.22
N ASP A 158 -4.05 3.83 -18.08
CA ASP A 158 -3.69 3.09 -19.28
C ASP A 158 -2.18 2.76 -19.24
N PRO A 159 -1.76 1.49 -19.41
CA PRO A 159 -0.34 1.09 -19.37
C PRO A 159 0.55 1.84 -20.36
N SER A 160 -0.01 2.33 -21.48
CA SER A 160 0.72 3.04 -22.53
C SER A 160 1.00 4.51 -22.20
N GLU A 161 0.38 5.07 -21.16
CA GLU A 161 0.58 6.45 -20.73
C GLU A 161 1.70 6.59 -19.67
N GLY A 162 2.25 7.80 -19.57
CA GLY A 162 3.24 8.15 -18.56
C GLY A 162 4.65 7.64 -18.83
N PRO A 163 5.48 7.43 -17.79
CA PRO A 163 6.87 7.06 -17.98
C PRO A 163 7.01 5.73 -18.71
N SER A 164 7.99 5.64 -19.60
CA SER A 164 8.47 4.36 -20.15
C SER A 164 9.32 3.62 -19.12
N ASP A 165 9.62 2.34 -19.37
CA ASP A 165 10.41 1.48 -18.47
C ASP A 165 9.74 1.23 -17.12
N CYS A 166 8.53 0.68 -17.21
CA CYS A 166 7.72 0.30 -16.07
C CYS A 166 7.28 -1.15 -16.18
N TYR A 167 7.17 -1.84 -15.05
CA TYR A 167 6.58 -3.18 -14.97
C TYR A 167 5.42 -3.20 -13.96
N PRO A 168 4.38 -4.01 -14.20
CA PRO A 168 3.21 -4.03 -13.33
C PRO A 168 3.57 -4.56 -11.95
N ILE A 169 2.95 -3.96 -10.93
CA ILE A 169 3.05 -4.40 -9.53
C ILE A 169 1.68 -4.35 -8.87
N GLU A 170 1.49 -5.22 -7.90
CA GLU A 170 0.34 -5.21 -7.01
C GLU A 170 0.79 -4.87 -5.59
N LEU A 171 0.02 -4.01 -4.93
CA LEU A 171 0.32 -3.56 -3.58
C LEU A 171 -0.59 -4.26 -2.59
N TYR A 172 -0.03 -5.17 -1.78
CA TYR A 172 -0.77 -5.95 -0.79
C TYR A 172 -0.52 -5.45 0.63
N THR A 173 -1.55 -5.54 1.47
CA THR A 173 -1.45 -5.20 2.89
C THR A 173 -0.79 -6.32 3.69
N VAL A 174 0.17 -6.00 4.54
CA VAL A 174 0.71 -6.91 5.57
C VAL A 174 0.42 -6.31 6.94
N PRO A 175 -0.22 -7.01 7.88
CA PRO A 175 -0.53 -6.46 9.20
C PRO A 175 0.72 -5.99 9.93
N VAL A 176 0.62 -4.86 10.66
CA VAL A 176 1.63 -4.47 11.65
C VAL A 176 1.34 -5.20 12.95
N ILE A 177 2.32 -5.94 13.47
CA ILE A 177 2.23 -6.71 14.72
C ILE A 177 3.08 -6.11 15.83
#